data_AF-A0A9R1BBT5-F1
#
_entry.id   AF-A0A9R1BBT5-F1
#
_cell.length_a   1.000
_cell.length_b   1.000
_cell.length_c   1.000
_cell.angle_alpha   90.00
_cell.angle_beta   90.00
_cell.angle_gamma   90.00
#
_symmetry.space_group_name_H-M   'P 1'
#
loop_
_entity.id
_entity.type
_entity.pdbx_description
1 polymer ?
#
loop_
_entity_poly.entity_id
_entity_poly.type
_entity_poly.pdbx_seq_one_letter_code
_entity_poly.pdbx_strand_id
1 'polypeptide(L)'
;MADAWYEVLSVLHLMAMVCFLQANSLLLPRSYGDGHGPRVSEESRRATVDVFLKAGGYLDCAINQVLPQIPPEKRRALPVDLVEGNLKALSLQGLGQGVDMQHGLAIDNPKATLAVKRRLACEMVKYWQQIKDSIPELPLSDGWAKKHTLFVKWKYAEAKAAAYYFHGLILDEGNTEKSQEMATSSLQASEEFLKESKRASEVFHSTPPTSRPSMNKLAQGGNNSEEPAI
;
A
#
# COMPACT_ATOMS: atom_id res chain seq x y z
N MET A 1 15.82 21.45 -25.08
CA MET A 1 15.16 22.60 -24.40
C MET A 1 15.02 22.24 -22.94
N ALA A 2 15.66 22.98 -22.03
CA ALA A 2 15.41 22.84 -20.59
C ALA A 2 14.00 23.37 -20.30
N ASP A 3 13.17 22.60 -19.64
CA ASP A 3 11.81 23.00 -19.26
C ASP A 3 11.75 23.10 -17.75
N ALA A 4 11.66 24.33 -17.22
CA ALA A 4 11.65 24.56 -15.78
C ALA A 4 10.49 23.82 -15.09
N TRP A 5 9.36 23.63 -15.77
CA TRP A 5 8.22 22.90 -15.21
C TRP A 5 8.48 21.39 -15.14
N TYR A 6 9.26 20.85 -16.07
CA TYR A 6 9.74 19.46 -15.98
C TYR A 6 10.66 19.25 -14.77
N GLU A 7 11.56 20.19 -14.50
CA GLU A 7 12.44 20.12 -13.33
C GLU A 7 11.63 20.19 -12.02
N VAL A 8 10.68 21.11 -11.93
CA VAL A 8 9.77 21.21 -10.77
C VAL A 8 8.95 19.92 -10.59
N LEU A 9 8.42 19.36 -11.69
CA LEU A 9 7.69 18.08 -11.67
C LEU A 9 8.56 16.95 -11.12
N SER A 10 9.81 16.87 -11.59
CA SER A 10 10.77 15.85 -11.17
C SER A 10 11.14 15.98 -9.69
N VAL A 11 11.31 17.20 -9.19
CA VAL A 11 11.57 17.46 -7.76
C VAL A 11 10.38 17.05 -6.89
N LEU A 12 9.15 17.41 -7.27
CA LEU A 12 7.95 17.02 -6.52
C LEU A 12 7.78 15.49 -6.47
N HIS A 13 8.00 14.81 -7.59
CA HIS A 13 7.99 13.35 -7.64
C HIS A 13 9.06 12.75 -6.70
N LEU A 14 10.30 13.26 -6.73
CA LEU A 14 11.37 12.81 -5.84
C LEU A 14 11.03 13.03 -4.37
N MET A 15 10.47 14.19 -4.00
CA MET A 15 10.04 14.48 -2.63
C MET A 15 8.99 13.47 -2.15
N ALA A 16 8.03 13.12 -3.01
CA ALA A 16 7.05 12.07 -2.69
C ALA A 16 7.71 10.70 -2.50
N MET A 17 8.66 10.30 -3.37
CA MET A 17 9.38 9.03 -3.24
C MET A 17 10.20 8.96 -1.95
N VAL A 18 10.85 10.06 -1.55
CA VAL A 18 11.57 10.16 -0.27
C VAL A 18 10.60 9.99 0.90
N CYS A 19 9.40 10.58 0.84
CA CYS A 19 8.38 10.35 1.85
C CYS A 19 7.96 8.87 1.93
N PHE A 20 7.71 8.20 0.80
CA PHE A 20 7.40 6.77 0.80
C PHE A 20 8.53 5.92 1.42
N LEU A 21 9.78 6.23 1.11
CA LEU A 21 10.93 5.54 1.70
C LEU A 21 11.05 5.79 3.20
N GLN A 22 10.83 7.04 3.65
CA GLN A 22 10.85 7.41 5.06
C GLN A 22 9.73 6.69 5.84
N ALA A 23 8.50 6.65 5.29
CA ALA A 23 7.39 5.92 5.86
C ALA A 23 7.73 4.43 6.04
N ASN A 24 8.26 3.79 5.01
CA ASN A 24 8.68 2.38 5.09
C ASN A 24 9.78 2.16 6.16
N SER A 25 10.70 3.11 6.31
CA SER A 25 11.78 3.04 7.31
C SER A 25 11.26 3.20 8.74
N LEU A 26 10.24 4.02 8.96
CA LEU A 26 9.56 4.17 10.25
C LEU A 26 8.77 2.90 10.64
N LEU A 27 8.29 2.16 9.65
CA LEU A 27 7.54 0.92 9.84
C LEU A 27 8.42 -0.33 9.99
N LEU A 28 9.75 -0.20 10.03
CA LEU A 28 10.64 -1.32 10.33
C LEU A 28 10.57 -1.69 11.82
N PRO A 29 10.32 -2.96 12.19
CA PRO A 29 10.33 -3.40 13.58
C PRO A 29 11.68 -3.17 14.26
N ARG A 30 11.66 -2.68 15.50
CA ARG A 30 12.86 -2.45 16.32
C ARG A 30 12.79 -3.25 17.62
N SER A 31 13.95 -3.66 18.14
CA SER A 31 14.07 -4.25 19.47
C SER A 31 14.19 -3.15 20.51
N TYR A 32 13.44 -3.27 21.61
CA TYR A 32 13.39 -2.26 22.68
C TYR A 32 13.98 -2.74 24.01
N GLY A 33 14.52 -3.97 24.07
CA GLY A 33 15.17 -4.51 25.28
C GLY A 33 14.21 -4.80 26.43
N ASP A 34 12.90 -4.78 26.21
CA ASP A 34 11.85 -4.97 27.21
C ASP A 34 11.30 -6.41 27.26
N GLY A 35 12.08 -7.37 26.74
CA GLY A 35 11.71 -8.78 26.66
C GLY A 35 10.65 -9.12 25.62
N HIS A 36 10.05 -8.13 24.96
CA HIS A 36 9.12 -8.36 23.86
C HIS A 36 9.89 -8.43 22.52
N GLY A 37 9.33 -9.16 21.55
CA GLY A 37 9.90 -9.25 20.21
C GLY A 37 9.92 -7.90 19.46
N PRO A 38 10.65 -7.81 18.33
CA PRO A 38 10.71 -6.59 17.54
C PRO A 38 9.33 -6.09 17.13
N ARG A 39 9.08 -4.79 17.30
CA ARG A 39 7.79 -4.16 16.97
C ARG A 39 7.95 -2.74 16.43
N VAL A 40 6.89 -2.19 15.84
CA VAL A 40 6.83 -0.79 15.43
C VAL A 40 6.16 0.02 16.55
N SER A 41 6.74 1.14 16.97
CA SER A 41 6.13 1.98 18.01
C SER A 41 4.87 2.68 17.49
N GLU A 42 3.94 2.98 18.40
CA GLU A 42 2.74 3.77 18.06
C GLU A 42 3.10 5.15 17.52
N GLU A 43 4.11 5.80 18.09
CA GLU A 43 4.62 7.09 17.61
C GLU A 43 5.12 7.01 16.16
N SER A 44 5.88 5.95 15.82
CA SER A 44 6.33 5.74 14.44
C SER A 44 5.16 5.49 13.48
N ARG A 45 4.13 4.76 13.91
CA ARG A 45 2.90 4.57 13.14
C ARG A 45 2.16 5.89 12.92
N ARG A 46 2.01 6.72 13.94
CA ARG A 46 1.39 8.06 13.83
C ARG A 46 2.18 8.98 12.90
N ALA A 47 3.50 9.07 13.08
CA ALA A 47 4.37 9.86 12.21
C ALA A 47 4.30 9.41 10.75
N THR A 48 4.14 8.10 10.53
CA THR A 48 4.00 7.53 9.17
C THR A 48 2.75 8.04 8.45
N VAL A 49 1.64 8.27 9.16
CA VAL A 49 0.41 8.86 8.57
C VAL A 49 0.73 10.22 7.96
N ASP A 50 1.42 11.09 8.70
CA ASP A 50 1.78 12.44 8.22
C ASP A 50 2.73 12.39 7.01
N VAL A 51 3.66 11.43 7.00
CA VAL A 51 4.60 11.25 5.90
C VAL A 51 3.87 10.78 4.63
N PHE A 52 2.91 9.86 4.73
CA PHE A 52 2.10 9.44 3.58
C PHE A 52 1.21 10.58 3.05
N LEU A 53 0.63 11.40 3.94
CA LEU A 53 -0.13 12.59 3.55
C LEU A 53 0.74 13.61 2.81
N LYS A 54 1.99 13.82 3.26
CA LYS A 54 2.96 14.67 2.54
C LYS A 54 3.27 14.12 1.15
N ALA A 55 3.47 12.81 1.01
CA ALA A 55 3.72 12.18 -0.29
C ALA A 55 2.55 12.42 -1.26
N GLY A 56 1.31 12.18 -0.80
CA GLY A 56 0.11 12.47 -1.57
C GLY A 56 -0.01 13.95 -1.94
N GLY A 57 0.28 14.86 -1.01
CA GLY A 57 0.24 16.31 -1.25
C GLY A 57 1.25 16.80 -2.29
N TYR A 58 2.48 16.27 -2.30
CA TYR A 58 3.46 16.60 -3.34
C TYR A 58 3.00 16.14 -4.73
N LEU A 59 2.43 14.94 -4.82
CA LEU A 59 1.94 14.38 -6.08
C LEU A 59 0.66 15.08 -6.56
N ASP A 60 -0.24 15.45 -5.64
CA ASP A 60 -1.42 16.24 -5.97
C ASP A 60 -1.03 17.62 -6.54
N CYS A 61 -0.06 18.30 -5.91
CA CYS A 61 0.51 19.53 -6.43
C CYS A 61 1.14 19.33 -7.82
N ALA A 62 1.90 18.25 -8.01
CA ALA A 62 2.47 17.90 -9.30
C ALA A 62 1.40 17.76 -10.40
N ILE A 63 0.30 17.07 -10.10
CA ILE A 63 -0.80 16.82 -11.06
C ILE A 63 -1.60 18.09 -11.34
N ASN A 64 -2.00 18.82 -10.30
CA ASN A 64 -2.98 19.89 -10.43
C ASN A 64 -2.36 21.26 -10.71
N GLN A 65 -1.11 21.50 -10.31
CA GLN A 65 -0.47 22.82 -10.40
C GLN A 65 0.67 22.86 -11.43
N VAL A 66 1.43 21.77 -11.56
CA VAL A 66 2.66 21.75 -12.38
C VAL A 66 2.42 21.13 -13.76
N LEU A 67 1.82 19.94 -13.81
CA LEU A 67 1.58 19.25 -15.07
C LEU A 67 0.79 20.08 -16.11
N PRO A 68 -0.23 20.87 -15.74
CA PRO A 68 -0.96 21.72 -16.70
C PRO A 68 -0.09 22.81 -17.35
N GLN A 69 1.03 23.18 -16.73
CA GLN A 69 1.97 24.17 -17.26
C GLN A 69 2.89 23.59 -18.35
N ILE A 70 2.97 22.26 -18.45
CA ILE A 70 3.78 21.58 -19.46
C ILE A 70 2.95 21.43 -20.76
N PRO A 71 3.47 21.91 -21.91
CA PRO A 71 2.79 21.78 -23.20
C PRO A 71 2.36 20.32 -23.50
N PRO A 72 1.16 20.09 -24.07
CA PRO A 72 0.65 18.75 -24.35
C PRO A 72 1.60 17.86 -25.17
N GLU A 73 2.38 18.43 -26.08
CA GLU A 73 3.37 17.72 -26.90
C GLU A 73 4.50 17.16 -26.03
N LYS A 74 4.96 17.95 -25.04
CA LYS A 74 6.00 17.54 -24.10
C LYS A 74 5.47 16.56 -23.06
N ARG A 75 4.22 16.71 -22.61
CA ARG A 75 3.58 15.76 -21.68
C ARG A 75 3.55 14.34 -22.23
N ARG A 76 3.35 14.18 -23.54
CA ARG A 76 3.39 12.88 -24.22
C ARG A 76 4.79 12.25 -24.27
N ALA A 77 5.84 13.04 -24.08
CA ALA A 77 7.23 12.59 -24.07
C ALA A 77 7.79 12.44 -22.65
N LEU A 78 6.96 12.57 -21.60
CA LEU A 78 7.40 12.38 -20.23
C LEU A 78 7.85 10.94 -19.98
N PRO A 79 8.86 10.72 -19.11
CA PRO A 79 9.19 9.40 -18.60
C PRO A 79 7.95 8.71 -18.01
N VAL A 80 7.92 7.38 -18.08
CA VAL A 80 6.79 6.58 -17.60
C VAL A 80 6.41 6.94 -16.16
N ASP A 81 7.37 7.18 -15.27
CA ASP A 81 7.10 7.51 -13.87
C ASP A 81 6.41 8.87 -13.65
N LEU A 82 6.54 9.78 -14.62
CA LEU A 82 6.03 11.16 -14.55
C LEU A 82 4.76 11.37 -15.38
N VAL A 83 4.23 10.33 -16.03
CA VAL A 83 2.94 10.44 -16.71
C VAL A 83 1.81 10.62 -15.70
N GLU A 84 0.77 11.36 -16.09
CA GLU A 84 -0.31 11.77 -15.20
C GLU A 84 -0.96 10.61 -14.45
N GLY A 85 -1.20 9.48 -15.13
CA GLY A 85 -1.79 8.28 -14.53
C GLY A 85 -0.95 7.71 -13.40
N ASN A 86 0.38 7.68 -13.55
CA ASN A 86 1.29 7.18 -12.51
C ASN A 86 1.33 8.11 -11.30
N LEU A 87 1.40 9.42 -11.54
CA LEU A 87 1.37 10.40 -10.46
C LEU A 87 0.06 10.29 -9.66
N LYS A 88 -1.09 10.14 -10.35
CA LYS A 88 -2.41 9.93 -9.72
C LYS A 88 -2.44 8.65 -8.90
N ALA A 89 -1.97 7.54 -9.46
CA ALA A 89 -1.92 6.24 -8.78
C ALA A 89 -1.05 6.30 -7.52
N LEU A 90 0.12 6.95 -7.58
CA LEU A 90 1.00 7.14 -6.43
C LEU A 90 0.40 8.10 -5.39
N SER A 91 -0.28 9.16 -5.82
CA SER A 91 -0.96 10.10 -4.90
C SER A 91 -2.03 9.38 -4.09
N LEU A 92 -2.89 8.63 -4.78
CA LEU A 92 -3.92 7.80 -4.18
C LEU A 92 -3.31 6.69 -3.29
N GLN A 93 -2.17 6.12 -3.67
CA GLN A 93 -1.46 5.14 -2.84
C GLN A 93 -1.02 5.76 -1.51
N GLY A 94 -0.49 6.98 -1.52
CA GLY A 94 -0.14 7.71 -0.30
C GLY A 94 -1.34 7.85 0.62
N LEU A 95 -2.49 8.30 0.09
CA LEU A 95 -3.72 8.41 0.86
C LEU A 95 -4.21 7.05 1.39
N GLY A 96 -4.22 6.03 0.54
CA GLY A 96 -4.63 4.67 0.91
C GLY A 96 -3.78 4.09 2.04
N GLN A 97 -2.44 4.18 1.94
CA GLN A 97 -1.53 3.72 2.99
C GLN A 97 -1.63 4.54 4.27
N GLY A 98 -1.91 5.85 4.16
CA GLY A 98 -2.20 6.70 5.32
C GLY A 98 -3.43 6.24 6.10
N VAL A 99 -4.54 5.96 5.39
CA VAL A 99 -5.77 5.44 6.01
C VAL A 99 -5.56 4.03 6.55
N ASP A 100 -4.81 3.17 5.86
CA ASP A 100 -4.46 1.83 6.37
C ASP A 100 -3.76 1.93 7.73
N MET A 101 -2.83 2.89 7.90
CA MET A 101 -2.15 3.11 9.17
C MET A 101 -3.11 3.64 10.25
N GLN A 102 -3.98 4.59 9.91
CA GLN A 102 -5.01 5.10 10.83
C GLN A 102 -5.98 3.98 11.26
N HIS A 103 -6.33 3.08 10.35
CA HIS A 103 -7.17 1.93 10.63
C HIS A 103 -6.48 0.97 11.62
N GLY A 104 -5.19 0.66 11.41
CA GLY A 104 -4.41 -0.13 12.37
C GLY A 104 -4.36 0.50 13.76
N LEU A 105 -4.15 1.82 13.85
CA LEU A 105 -4.20 2.56 15.11
C LEU A 105 -5.60 2.52 15.76
N ALA A 106 -6.67 2.59 14.96
CA ALA A 106 -8.04 2.49 15.45
C ALA A 106 -8.36 1.07 15.97
N ILE A 107 -7.82 0.02 15.35
CA ILE A 107 -7.99 -1.36 15.83
C ILE A 107 -7.45 -1.50 17.25
N ASP A 108 -6.24 -1.02 17.49
CA ASP A 108 -5.53 -1.12 18.78
C ASP A 108 -6.11 -0.18 19.84
N ASN A 109 -6.88 0.83 19.45
CA ASN A 109 -7.44 1.81 20.37
C ASN A 109 -8.78 1.31 20.96
N PRO A 110 -8.87 1.05 22.27
CA PRO A 110 -10.10 0.58 22.91
C PRO A 110 -11.24 1.62 22.86
N LYS A 111 -10.92 2.90 22.65
CA LYS A 111 -11.92 3.98 22.54
C LYS A 111 -12.51 4.11 21.12
N ALA A 112 -11.92 3.45 20.11
CA ALA A 112 -12.44 3.51 18.75
C ALA A 112 -13.61 2.54 18.59
N THR A 113 -14.77 3.06 18.23
CA THR A 113 -15.98 2.24 18.01
C THR A 113 -15.85 1.38 16.76
N LEU A 114 -16.66 0.31 16.67
CA LEU A 114 -16.73 -0.51 15.46
C LEU A 114 -17.11 0.32 14.22
N ALA A 115 -17.99 1.31 14.38
CA ALA A 115 -18.38 2.23 13.31
C ALA A 115 -17.18 3.03 12.76
N VAL A 116 -16.27 3.50 13.64
CA VAL A 116 -15.04 4.19 13.22
C VAL A 116 -14.11 3.24 12.46
N LYS A 117 -13.89 2.02 12.97
CA LYS A 117 -13.05 1.00 12.31
C LYS A 117 -13.61 0.65 10.93
N ARG A 118 -14.92 0.39 10.83
CA ARG A 118 -15.62 0.16 9.55
C ARG A 118 -15.47 1.34 8.60
N ARG A 119 -15.67 2.58 9.06
CA ARG A 119 -15.57 3.78 8.20
C ARG A 119 -14.18 3.89 7.57
N LEU A 120 -13.13 3.72 8.36
CA LEU A 120 -11.76 3.74 7.85
C LEU A 120 -11.51 2.60 6.86
N ALA A 121 -11.97 1.38 7.15
CA ALA A 121 -11.87 0.26 6.20
C ALA A 121 -12.60 0.55 4.87
N CYS A 122 -13.80 1.13 4.90
CA CYS A 122 -14.51 1.54 3.69
C CYS A 122 -13.77 2.66 2.94
N GLU A 123 -13.08 3.55 3.65
CA GLU A 123 -12.25 4.59 3.05
C GLU A 123 -11.01 3.99 2.36
N MET A 124 -10.36 2.99 2.97
CA MET A 124 -9.31 2.20 2.32
C MET A 124 -9.83 1.56 1.01
N VAL A 125 -11.01 0.92 1.04
CA VAL A 125 -11.63 0.31 -0.15
C VAL A 125 -11.77 1.32 -1.28
N LYS A 126 -12.21 2.56 -0.99
CA LYS A 126 -12.37 3.62 -1.99
C LYS A 126 -11.05 4.02 -2.65
N TYR A 127 -9.98 4.20 -1.87
CA TYR A 127 -8.67 4.56 -2.44
C TYR A 127 -8.09 3.43 -3.27
N TRP A 128 -8.09 2.20 -2.75
CA TRP A 128 -7.54 1.05 -3.46
C TRP A 128 -8.33 0.69 -4.72
N GLN A 129 -9.67 0.89 -4.72
CA GLN A 129 -10.49 0.78 -5.92
C GLN A 129 -10.09 1.80 -6.99
N GLN A 130 -9.97 3.08 -6.62
CA GLN A 130 -9.57 4.13 -7.57
C GLN A 130 -8.19 3.86 -8.19
N ILE A 131 -7.23 3.38 -7.41
CA ILE A 131 -5.91 2.99 -7.92
C ILE A 131 -6.05 1.81 -8.89
N LYS A 132 -6.79 0.76 -8.50
CA LYS A 132 -7.02 -0.42 -9.34
C LYS A 132 -7.64 -0.04 -10.69
N ASP A 133 -8.60 0.87 -10.70
CA ASP A 133 -9.26 1.32 -11.93
C ASP A 133 -8.37 2.24 -12.79
N SER A 134 -7.34 2.84 -12.20
CA SER A 134 -6.36 3.70 -12.89
C SER A 134 -5.16 2.93 -13.47
N ILE A 135 -4.90 1.69 -13.01
CA ILE A 135 -3.76 0.85 -13.45
C ILE A 135 -3.82 0.32 -14.91
N PRO A 136 -4.98 0.11 -15.57
CA PRO A 136 -5.02 -0.49 -16.92
C PRO A 136 -4.29 0.29 -18.04
N GLU A 137 -3.78 1.49 -17.78
CA GLU A 137 -3.13 2.37 -18.77
C GLU A 137 -1.60 2.27 -18.82
N LEU A 138 -0.97 1.45 -17.97
CA LEU A 138 0.49 1.33 -17.93
C LEU A 138 0.99 0.23 -18.86
N PRO A 139 2.02 0.47 -19.69
CA PRO A 139 2.66 -0.60 -20.45
C PRO A 139 3.16 -1.66 -19.46
N LEU A 140 2.52 -2.83 -19.46
CA LEU A 140 2.87 -3.96 -18.59
C LEU A 140 4.24 -4.59 -18.96
N SER A 141 5.10 -3.87 -19.68
CA SER A 141 6.37 -4.36 -20.19
C SER A 141 7.46 -4.49 -19.13
N ASP A 142 7.29 -3.90 -17.94
CA ASP A 142 8.28 -3.94 -16.87
C ASP A 142 7.78 -4.58 -15.57
N GLY A 143 8.64 -5.38 -14.94
CA GLY A 143 8.30 -6.19 -13.77
C GLY A 143 7.79 -5.39 -12.56
N TRP A 144 8.12 -4.10 -12.48
CA TRP A 144 7.65 -3.21 -11.42
C TRP A 144 6.14 -2.97 -11.48
N ALA A 145 5.58 -2.70 -12.67
CA ALA A 145 4.13 -2.47 -12.84
C ALA A 145 3.30 -3.70 -12.47
N LYS A 146 3.81 -4.89 -12.83
CA LYS A 146 3.19 -6.18 -12.44
C LYS A 146 3.20 -6.36 -10.93
N LYS A 147 4.33 -6.05 -10.27
CA LYS A 147 4.44 -6.15 -8.81
C LYS A 147 3.55 -5.15 -8.10
N HIS A 148 3.47 -3.91 -8.59
CA HIS A 148 2.58 -2.88 -8.04
C HIS A 148 1.11 -3.27 -8.18
N THR A 149 0.70 -3.83 -9.31
CA THR A 149 -0.67 -4.35 -9.51
C THR A 149 -1.02 -5.42 -8.48
N LEU A 150 -0.10 -6.32 -8.17
CA LEU A 150 -0.28 -7.35 -7.14
C LEU A 150 -0.40 -6.73 -5.74
N PHE A 151 0.40 -5.70 -5.45
CA PHE A 151 0.27 -4.95 -4.20
C PHE A 151 -1.11 -4.33 -4.05
N VAL A 152 -1.58 -3.61 -5.07
CA VAL A 152 -2.91 -2.98 -5.06
C VAL A 152 -4.02 -4.02 -4.93
N LYS A 153 -3.92 -5.15 -5.63
CA LYS A 153 -4.87 -6.27 -5.49
C LYS A 153 -4.91 -6.80 -4.07
N TRP A 154 -3.75 -7.04 -3.47
CA TRP A 154 -3.65 -7.50 -2.07
C TRP A 154 -4.31 -6.50 -1.12
N LYS A 155 -3.90 -5.23 -1.18
CA LYS A 155 -4.40 -4.18 -0.28
C LYS A 155 -5.90 -3.91 -0.45
N TYR A 156 -6.40 -3.96 -1.69
CA TYR A 156 -7.82 -3.85 -1.96
C TYR A 156 -8.64 -5.01 -1.35
N ALA A 157 -8.17 -6.25 -1.48
CA ALA A 157 -8.82 -7.41 -0.87
C ALA A 157 -8.78 -7.33 0.67
N GLU A 158 -7.65 -6.91 1.25
CA GLU A 158 -7.52 -6.68 2.68
C GLU A 158 -8.50 -5.62 3.21
N ALA A 159 -8.64 -4.50 2.50
CA ALA A 159 -9.57 -3.44 2.85
C ALA A 159 -11.03 -3.92 2.81
N LYS A 160 -11.42 -4.71 1.79
CA LYS A 160 -12.75 -5.31 1.71
C LYS A 160 -13.00 -6.26 2.88
N ALA A 161 -12.04 -7.13 3.20
CA ALA A 161 -12.14 -8.03 4.34
C ALA A 161 -12.40 -7.27 5.64
N ALA A 162 -11.60 -6.23 5.93
CA ALA A 162 -11.80 -5.39 7.10
C ALA A 162 -13.17 -4.70 7.12
N ALA A 163 -13.62 -4.15 5.99
CA ALA A 163 -14.90 -3.46 5.90
C ALA A 163 -16.08 -4.40 6.19
N TYR A 164 -16.08 -5.59 5.61
CA TYR A 164 -17.11 -6.61 5.85
C TYR A 164 -17.04 -7.19 7.26
N TYR A 165 -15.83 -7.36 7.81
CA TYR A 165 -15.63 -7.82 9.18
C TYR A 165 -16.31 -6.88 10.19
N PHE A 166 -15.94 -5.60 10.17
CA PHE A 166 -16.53 -4.63 11.10
C PHE A 166 -18.01 -4.38 10.82
N HIS A 167 -18.47 -4.54 9.57
CA HIS A 167 -19.89 -4.49 9.28
C HIS A 167 -20.65 -5.66 9.91
N GLY A 168 -20.11 -6.87 9.82
CA GLY A 168 -20.67 -8.06 10.45
C GLY A 168 -20.76 -7.90 11.96
N LEU A 169 -19.69 -7.41 12.61
CA LEU A 169 -19.71 -7.15 14.05
C LEU A 169 -20.77 -6.12 14.47
N ILE A 170 -20.96 -5.04 13.69
CA ILE A 170 -22.01 -4.04 13.97
C ILE A 170 -23.41 -4.65 13.80
N LEU A 171 -23.60 -5.52 12.81
CA LEU A 171 -24.89 -6.18 12.59
C LEU A 171 -25.21 -7.20 13.70
N ASP A 172 -24.17 -7.85 14.25
CA ASP A 172 -24.28 -8.82 15.34
C ASP A 172 -24.71 -8.17 16.67
N GLU A 173 -24.48 -6.87 16.84
CA GLU A 173 -25.04 -6.09 17.96
C GLU A 173 -26.57 -5.92 17.87
N GLY A 174 -27.18 -6.26 16.73
CA GLY A 174 -28.64 -6.19 16.53
C GLY A 174 -29.38 -7.41 17.07
N ASN A 175 -30.49 -7.19 17.76
CA ASN A 175 -31.28 -8.25 18.42
C ASN A 175 -32.30 -8.98 17.52
N THR A 176 -32.21 -8.86 16.19
CA THR A 176 -33.18 -9.47 15.27
C THR A 176 -32.57 -10.66 14.53
N GLU A 177 -33.38 -11.67 14.23
CA GLU A 177 -32.95 -12.82 13.41
C GLU A 177 -32.38 -12.34 12.06
N LYS A 178 -33.04 -11.37 11.43
CA LYS A 178 -32.56 -10.72 10.19
C LYS A 178 -31.18 -10.07 10.35
N SER A 179 -30.90 -9.41 11.48
CA SER A 179 -29.58 -8.79 11.70
C SER A 179 -28.50 -9.85 11.89
N GLN A 180 -28.81 -10.98 12.53
CA GLN A 180 -27.90 -12.11 12.70
C GLN A 180 -27.58 -12.82 11.37
N GLU A 181 -28.58 -13.01 10.50
CA GLU A 181 -28.36 -13.54 9.14
C GLU A 181 -27.46 -12.62 8.30
N MET A 182 -27.69 -11.31 8.37
CA MET A 182 -26.87 -10.31 7.67
C MET A 182 -25.44 -10.24 8.25
N ALA A 183 -25.29 -10.39 9.56
CA ALA A 183 -23.99 -10.46 10.22
C ALA A 183 -23.20 -11.68 9.72
N THR A 184 -23.83 -12.85 9.71
CA THR A 184 -23.24 -14.10 9.20
C THR A 184 -22.79 -13.96 7.75
N SER A 185 -23.65 -13.42 6.89
CA SER A 185 -23.33 -13.18 5.47
C SER A 185 -22.15 -12.22 5.30
N SER A 186 -22.10 -11.16 6.12
CA SER A 186 -20.99 -10.19 6.10
C SER A 186 -19.68 -10.81 6.56
N LEU A 187 -19.70 -11.63 7.61
CA LEU A 187 -18.51 -12.33 8.11
C LEU A 187 -17.99 -13.38 7.12
N GLN A 188 -18.89 -14.08 6.42
CA GLN A 188 -18.51 -14.99 5.33
C GLN A 188 -17.81 -14.25 4.19
N ALA A 189 -18.38 -13.13 3.72
CA ALA A 189 -17.75 -12.29 2.69
C ALA A 189 -16.37 -11.76 3.14
N SER A 190 -16.24 -11.36 4.41
CA SER A 190 -14.95 -10.98 4.99
C SER A 190 -13.91 -12.09 4.90
N GLU A 191 -14.29 -13.32 5.25
CA GLU A 191 -13.39 -14.47 5.20
C GLU A 191 -12.93 -14.79 3.77
N GLU A 192 -13.83 -14.69 2.79
CA GLU A 192 -13.50 -14.86 1.38
C GLU A 192 -12.49 -13.81 0.89
N PHE A 193 -12.70 -12.54 1.23
CA PHE A 193 -11.74 -11.48 0.88
C PHE A 193 -10.42 -11.62 1.63
N LEU A 194 -10.43 -12.13 2.86
CA LEU A 194 -9.20 -12.43 3.59
C LEU A 194 -8.40 -13.55 2.89
N LYS A 195 -9.08 -14.59 2.40
CA LYS A 195 -8.46 -15.65 1.60
C LYS A 195 -7.88 -15.09 0.29
N GLU A 196 -8.61 -14.21 -0.40
CA GLU A 196 -8.12 -13.52 -1.60
C GLU A 196 -6.87 -12.67 -1.29
N SER A 197 -6.92 -11.89 -0.20
CA SER A 197 -5.82 -11.04 0.27
C SER A 197 -4.55 -11.84 0.52
N LYS A 198 -4.65 -12.97 1.26
CA LYS A 198 -3.52 -13.85 1.54
C LYS A 198 -2.87 -14.40 0.26
N ARG A 199 -3.68 -14.92 -0.67
CA ARG A 199 -3.18 -15.41 -1.97
C ARG A 199 -2.48 -14.30 -2.77
N ALA A 200 -3.07 -13.11 -2.82
CA ALA A 200 -2.48 -11.97 -3.52
C ALA A 200 -1.14 -11.53 -2.88
N SER A 201 -1.06 -11.55 -1.55
CA SER A 201 0.16 -11.25 -0.80
C SER A 201 1.28 -12.26 -1.09
N GLU A 202 0.99 -13.56 -1.12
CA GLU A 202 1.96 -14.61 -1.46
C GLU A 202 2.54 -14.42 -2.87
N VAL A 203 1.67 -14.12 -3.85
CA VAL A 203 2.09 -13.84 -5.23
C VAL A 203 2.91 -12.54 -5.30
N PHE A 204 2.53 -11.49 -4.57
CA PHE A 204 3.29 -10.24 -4.50
C PHE A 204 4.71 -10.47 -3.94
N HIS A 205 4.83 -11.20 -2.84
CA HIS A 205 6.11 -11.45 -2.17
C HIS A 205 7.06 -12.29 -3.02
N SER A 206 6.53 -13.24 -3.80
CA SER A 206 7.31 -14.09 -4.70
C SER A 206 7.64 -13.45 -6.05
N THR A 207 6.94 -12.37 -6.45
CA THR A 207 7.19 -11.67 -7.71
C THR A 207 8.42 -10.76 -7.60
N PRO A 208 9.39 -10.83 -8.54
CA PRO A 208 10.52 -9.90 -8.58
C PRO A 208 10.11 -8.44 -8.77
N PRO A 209 10.89 -7.46 -8.25
CA PRO A 209 12.11 -7.63 -7.45
C PRO A 209 11.82 -8.10 -6.02
N THR A 210 12.52 -9.13 -5.52
CA THR A 210 12.32 -9.66 -4.16
C THR A 210 13.29 -9.02 -3.17
N SER A 211 12.79 -8.47 -2.07
CA SER A 211 13.59 -7.80 -1.03
C SER A 211 14.27 -8.74 -0.04
N ARG A 212 13.97 -10.05 -0.08
CA ARG A 212 14.71 -11.09 0.64
C ARG A 212 15.29 -12.09 -0.37
N PRO A 213 16.57 -12.49 -0.26
CA PRO A 213 17.07 -13.61 -1.05
C PRO A 213 16.24 -14.85 -0.72
N SER A 214 15.81 -15.58 -1.74
CA SER A 214 15.18 -16.88 -1.55
C SER A 214 16.12 -17.75 -0.70
N MET A 215 15.66 -18.22 0.47
CA MET A 215 16.45 -19.10 1.34
C MET A 215 16.97 -20.35 0.61
N ASN A 216 16.33 -20.72 -0.51
CA ASN A 216 16.78 -21.80 -1.40
C ASN A 216 18.15 -21.58 -2.03
N LYS A 217 18.68 -20.35 -2.10
CA LYS A 217 20.05 -20.09 -2.61
C LYS A 217 21.12 -20.17 -1.52
N LEU A 218 20.78 -20.04 -0.25
CA LEU A 218 21.72 -20.20 0.87
C LEU A 218 21.92 -21.68 1.25
N ALA A 219 20.95 -22.55 0.93
CA ALA A 219 21.05 -23.99 1.15
C ALA A 219 21.82 -24.76 0.04
N GLN A 220 22.16 -24.11 -1.09
CA GLN A 220 22.87 -24.75 -2.22
C GLN A 220 24.33 -24.25 -2.41
N GLY A 221 24.84 -23.40 -1.52
CA GLY A 221 26.20 -22.85 -1.61
C GLY A 221 27.25 -23.51 -0.69
N GLY A 222 26.90 -24.58 0.01
CA GLY A 222 27.72 -25.17 1.07
C GLY A 222 28.07 -26.64 0.84
N ASN A 223 28.72 -26.96 -0.29
CA ASN A 223 29.66 -28.08 -0.39
C ASN A 223 30.24 -28.11 -1.81
N ASN A 224 31.51 -27.72 -1.92
CA ASN A 224 32.50 -28.33 -2.79
C ASN A 224 33.87 -27.78 -2.35
N SER A 225 34.31 -28.27 -1.21
CA SER A 225 35.74 -28.43 -0.93
C SER A 225 36.21 -29.63 -1.74
N GLU A 226 37.05 -29.40 -2.74
CA GLU A 226 38.12 -30.31 -3.15
C GLU A 226 39.02 -29.57 -4.15
N GLU A 227 40.08 -28.97 -3.61
CA GLU A 227 41.35 -28.88 -4.31
C GLU A 227 41.89 -30.31 -4.49
N PRO A 228 42.58 -30.63 -5.60
CA PRO A 228 44.05 -30.56 -5.48
C PRO A 228 44.82 -30.15 -6.76
N ALA A 229 46.02 -29.59 -6.51
CA ALA A 229 47.29 -29.69 -7.23
C ALA A 229 47.27 -29.64 -8.78
N ILE A 230 47.90 -28.62 -9.39
CA ILE A 230 49.36 -28.42 -9.58
C ILE A 230 49.61 -26.91 -9.72
#